data_AF-A0A7W3Y884-F1
#
_entry.id   AF-A0A7W3Y884-F1
#
_cell.length_a   1.000
_cell.length_b   1.000
_cell.length_c   1.000
_cell.angle_alpha   90.00
_cell.angle_beta   90.00
_cell.angle_gamma   90.00
#
_symmetry.space_group_name_H-M   'P 1'
#
loop_
_entity.id
_entity.type
_entity.pdbx_description
1 polymer ?
#
loop_
_entity_poly.entity_id
_entity_poly.type
_entity_poly.pdbx_seq_one_letter_code
_entity_poly.pdbx_strand_id
1 'polypeptide(L)'
;MDGTWKDTQKYLSELNQKRYTHFDFPIRDKEKERIIKRIPQEIYNHRYLPFIRVDIVYPRYSKRNKQVKNKIRKITLPSHHDALIYQYFGYELSKRYETYVEGTPVDKISVAYRLNKHISNITVAKGVIDFITSQEKCWIIKGDFKHFFDNLNHKVLKSQVQQLLCNAYDLSYIKMLKSIMNYRFVTKKTLEKQLMCAKIDFPYTKMGNKAYTNNLRQLGDLLKQGVINLSPKN
;
A
#
# COMPACT_ATOMS: atom_id res chain seq x y z
N MET A 1 -6.48 3.67 27.68
CA MET A 1 -5.57 3.52 26.53
C MET A 1 -5.35 2.05 26.10
N ASP A 2 -5.77 1.04 26.89
CA ASP A 2 -5.49 -0.39 26.59
C ASP A 2 -6.43 -1.09 25.60
N GLY A 3 -7.62 -0.55 25.34
CA GLY A 3 -8.59 -1.19 24.42
C GLY A 3 -8.20 -1.07 22.95
N THR A 4 -7.59 0.04 22.54
CA THR A 4 -7.30 0.35 21.13
C THR A 4 -6.12 -0.43 20.57
N TRP A 5 -5.14 -0.77 21.41
CA TRP A 5 -3.96 -1.54 20.97
C TRP A 5 -4.28 -3.03 20.85
N LYS A 6 -5.06 -3.60 21.78
CA LYS A 6 -5.51 -5.01 21.70
C LYS A 6 -6.26 -5.29 20.41
N ASP A 7 -7.15 -4.37 20.02
CA ASP A 7 -7.87 -4.44 18.75
C ASP A 7 -6.90 -4.44 17.54
N THR A 8 -5.94 -3.52 17.51
CA THR A 8 -4.92 -3.47 16.45
C THR A 8 -4.06 -4.73 16.39
N GLN A 9 -3.66 -5.26 17.55
CA GLN A 9 -2.91 -6.51 17.60
C GLN A 9 -3.71 -7.67 17.01
N LYS A 10 -5.00 -7.77 17.37
CA LYS A 10 -5.91 -8.78 16.82
C LYS A 10 -6.04 -8.62 15.31
N TYR A 11 -6.38 -7.42 14.82
CA TYR A 11 -6.45 -7.11 13.40
C TYR A 11 -5.18 -7.54 12.66
N LEU A 12 -4.01 -7.11 13.14
CA LEU A 12 -2.74 -7.46 12.51
C LEU A 12 -2.49 -8.95 12.54
N SER A 13 -2.79 -9.66 13.63
CA SER A 13 -2.60 -11.11 13.77
C SER A 13 -3.43 -11.93 12.77
N GLU A 14 -4.63 -11.46 12.42
CA GLU A 14 -5.55 -12.14 11.49
C GLU A 14 -5.25 -11.84 10.02
N LEU A 15 -4.38 -10.86 9.72
CA LEU A 15 -4.03 -10.51 8.34
C LEU A 15 -3.29 -11.62 7.58
N ASN A 16 -3.84 -12.01 6.44
CA ASN A 16 -3.14 -12.84 5.46
C ASN A 16 -2.08 -12.01 4.72
N GLN A 17 -0.82 -12.41 4.87
CA GLN A 17 0.30 -11.76 4.20
C GLN A 17 0.43 -12.24 2.75
N LYS A 18 0.67 -11.31 1.84
CA LYS A 18 0.94 -11.62 0.43
C LYS A 18 2.28 -12.33 0.28
N ARG A 19 2.42 -13.18 -0.74
CA ARG A 19 3.62 -14.02 -0.96
C ARG A 19 4.31 -13.77 -2.30
N TYR A 20 4.43 -12.51 -2.70
CA TYR A 20 5.16 -12.15 -3.93
C TYR A 20 6.67 -12.17 -3.68
N THR A 21 7.48 -12.44 -4.71
CA THR A 21 8.94 -12.37 -4.55
C THR A 21 9.38 -10.92 -4.35
N HIS A 22 10.08 -10.65 -3.24
CA HIS A 22 10.67 -9.36 -2.92
C HIS A 22 12.13 -9.52 -2.48
N PHE A 23 12.77 -8.49 -1.95
CA PHE A 23 14.10 -8.58 -1.37
C PHE A 23 14.12 -9.39 -0.08
N ASP A 24 13.05 -9.33 0.71
CA ASP A 24 12.85 -10.15 1.90
C ASP A 24 11.94 -11.36 1.63
N PHE A 25 12.03 -12.36 2.50
CA PHE A 25 11.11 -13.49 2.48
C PHE A 25 9.76 -13.09 3.10
N PRO A 26 8.65 -13.73 2.67
CA PRO A 26 7.37 -13.66 3.37
C PRO A 26 7.51 -13.93 4.87
N ILE A 27 6.88 -13.06 5.67
CA ILE A 27 6.89 -13.13 7.13
C ILE A 27 6.14 -14.38 7.59
N ARG A 28 6.73 -15.12 8.53
CA ARG A 28 6.08 -16.27 9.19
C ARG A 28 5.31 -15.83 10.43
N ASP A 29 4.37 -16.65 10.91
CA ASP A 29 3.52 -16.28 12.05
C ASP A 29 4.31 -15.88 13.30
N LYS A 30 5.33 -16.67 13.69
CA LYS A 30 6.20 -16.32 14.83
C LYS A 30 6.97 -15.00 14.63
N GLU A 31 7.35 -14.68 13.40
CA GLU A 31 8.06 -13.45 13.08
C GLU A 31 7.08 -12.26 13.07
N LYS A 32 5.89 -12.46 12.51
CA LYS A 32 4.78 -11.52 12.51
C LYS A 32 4.40 -11.11 13.94
N GLU A 33 4.25 -12.09 14.85
CA GLU A 33 4.00 -11.83 16.27
C GLU A 33 5.11 -10.98 16.91
N ARG A 34 6.38 -11.28 16.61
CA ARG A 34 7.52 -10.49 17.11
C ARG A 34 7.50 -9.07 16.58
N ILE A 35 7.19 -8.87 15.30
CA ILE A 35 7.07 -7.53 14.71
C ILE A 35 5.94 -6.77 15.38
N ILE A 36 4.75 -7.36 15.49
CA ILE A 36 3.58 -6.74 16.14
C ILE A 36 3.91 -6.29 17.56
N LYS A 37 4.61 -7.11 18.35
CA LYS A 37 5.02 -6.76 19.72
C LYS A 37 5.99 -5.57 19.78
N ARG A 38 6.85 -5.41 18.77
CA ARG A 38 7.85 -4.32 18.69
C ARG A 38 7.28 -3.00 18.17
N ILE A 39 6.14 -3.02 17.49
CA ILE A 39 5.54 -1.81 16.88
C ILE A 39 5.44 -0.65 17.88
N PRO A 40 4.85 -0.80 19.09
CA PRO A 40 4.70 0.32 20.02
C PRO A 40 6.02 0.90 20.55
N GLN A 41 7.10 0.14 20.49
CA GLN A 41 8.36 0.45 21.16
C GLN A 41 9.44 0.92 20.19
N GLU A 42 9.45 0.39 18.97
CA GLU A 42 10.62 0.47 18.08
C GLU A 42 10.30 0.80 16.62
N ILE A 43 9.03 1.04 16.27
CA ILE A 43 8.65 1.28 14.86
C ILE A 43 9.37 2.49 14.24
N TYR A 44 9.71 3.50 15.03
CA TYR A 44 10.49 4.66 14.57
C TYR A 44 11.90 4.27 14.07
N ASN A 45 12.46 3.14 14.53
CA ASN A 45 13.74 2.60 14.09
C ASN A 45 13.63 1.78 12.80
N HIS A 46 12.43 1.39 12.38
CA HIS A 46 12.21 0.52 11.23
C HIS A 46 12.83 1.07 9.94
N ARG A 47 13.56 0.24 9.20
CA ARG A 47 14.21 0.63 7.94
C ARG A 47 13.39 0.12 6.76
N TYR A 48 12.71 1.03 6.08
CA TYR A 48 11.94 0.71 4.89
C TYR A 48 12.84 0.33 3.71
N LEU A 49 12.43 -0.71 2.98
CA LEU A 49 13.16 -1.21 1.83
C LEU A 49 12.70 -0.53 0.53
N PRO A 50 13.55 -0.51 -0.51
CA PRO A 50 13.12 -0.13 -1.84
C PRO A 50 11.99 -1.03 -2.34
N PHE A 51 11.12 -0.49 -3.17
CA PHE A 51 10.00 -1.24 -3.72
C PHE A 51 10.42 -2.01 -4.98
N ILE A 52 9.64 -3.02 -5.36
CA ILE A 52 9.77 -3.71 -6.64
C ILE A 52 8.54 -3.41 -7.49
N ARG A 53 8.76 -2.86 -8.68
CA ARG A 53 7.68 -2.58 -9.63
C ARG A 53 7.46 -3.74 -10.59
N VAL A 54 6.23 -4.21 -10.65
CA VAL A 54 5.77 -5.29 -11.53
C VAL A 54 4.67 -4.78 -12.44
N ASP A 55 4.58 -5.36 -13.63
CA ASP A 55 3.51 -5.07 -14.59
C ASP A 55 2.46 -6.17 -14.51
N ILE A 56 1.21 -5.81 -14.25
CA ILE A 56 0.06 -6.70 -14.44
C ILE A 56 -0.56 -6.39 -15.80
N VAL A 57 -0.70 -7.43 -16.62
CA VAL A 57 -1.23 -7.33 -17.98
C VAL A 57 -2.65 -7.86 -18.00
N TYR A 58 -3.58 -7.03 -18.48
CA TYR A 58 -4.98 -7.40 -18.67
C TYR A 58 -5.34 -7.30 -20.15
N PRO A 59 -5.81 -8.38 -20.80
CA PRO A 59 -6.40 -8.26 -22.12
C PRO A 59 -7.68 -7.41 -22.03
N ARG A 60 -7.77 -6.33 -22.82
CA ARG A 60 -8.94 -5.46 -22.86
C ARG A 60 -9.39 -5.25 -24.29
N TYR A 61 -10.66 -5.54 -24.56
CA TYR A 61 -11.25 -5.22 -25.85
C TYR A 61 -11.33 -3.70 -26.05
N SER A 62 -10.78 -3.22 -27.16
CA SER A 62 -10.83 -1.83 -27.57
C SER A 62 -11.93 -1.67 -28.61
N LYS A 63 -13.10 -1.15 -28.20
CA LYS A 63 -14.24 -0.90 -29.12
C LYS A 63 -13.83 -0.03 -30.31
N ARG A 64 -12.98 0.98 -30.08
CA ARG A 64 -12.45 1.87 -31.14
C ARG A 64 -11.63 1.15 -32.19
N ASN A 65 -10.76 0.23 -31.77
CA ASN A 65 -9.84 -0.48 -32.68
C ASN A 65 -10.36 -1.87 -33.07
N LYS A 66 -11.56 -2.25 -32.61
CA LYS A 66 -12.18 -3.58 -32.76
C LYS A 66 -11.25 -4.77 -32.47
N GLN A 67 -10.29 -4.60 -31.56
CA GLN A 67 -9.28 -5.61 -31.24
C GLN A 67 -9.03 -5.69 -29.74
N VAL A 68 -8.51 -6.83 -29.28
CA VAL A 68 -7.97 -6.97 -27.91
C VAL A 68 -6.61 -6.28 -27.84
N LYS A 69 -6.43 -5.37 -26.87
CA LYS A 69 -5.14 -4.76 -26.54
C LYS A 69 -4.81 -5.03 -25.08
N ASN A 70 -3.54 -5.29 -24.81
CA ASN A 70 -3.05 -5.45 -23.45
C ASN A 70 -3.05 -4.11 -22.73
N LYS A 71 -3.81 -4.02 -21.64
CA LYS A 71 -3.77 -2.92 -20.69
C LYS A 71 -2.78 -3.26 -19.58
N ILE A 72 -1.68 -2.52 -19.53
CA ILE A 72 -0.64 -2.72 -18.53
C ILE A 72 -0.95 -1.84 -17.30
N ARG A 73 -0.89 -2.45 -16.11
CA ARG A 73 -0.99 -1.77 -14.81
C ARG A 73 0.32 -1.97 -14.06
N LYS A 74 1.04 -0.88 -13.85
CA LYS A 74 2.25 -0.87 -13.02
C LYS A 74 1.81 -0.96 -11.55
N ILE A 75 2.34 -1.94 -10.81
CA ILE A 75 2.14 -2.07 -9.38
C ILE A 75 3.50 -2.03 -8.70
N THR A 76 3.64 -1.17 -7.69
CA THR A 76 4.87 -1.02 -6.93
C THR A 76 4.69 -1.68 -5.57
N LEU A 77 5.37 -2.81 -5.35
CA LEU A 77 5.18 -3.69 -4.21
C LEU A 77 6.21 -3.37 -3.10
N PRO A 78 5.75 -3.14 -1.84
CA PRO A 78 6.64 -2.99 -0.70
C PRO A 78 7.25 -4.33 -0.30
N SER A 79 8.28 -4.32 0.56
CA SER A 79 8.76 -5.57 1.18
C SER A 79 7.68 -6.18 2.07
N HIS A 80 7.83 -7.46 2.44
CA HIS A 80 6.84 -8.13 3.28
C HIS A 80 6.76 -7.46 4.66
N HIS A 81 7.91 -7.16 5.25
CA HIS A 81 8.00 -6.42 6.52
C HIS A 81 7.36 -5.04 6.43
N ASP A 82 7.66 -4.29 5.36
CA ASP A 82 7.05 -2.98 5.15
C ASP A 82 5.54 -3.07 4.93
N ALA A 83 5.05 -4.10 4.24
CA ALA A 83 3.62 -4.30 4.00
C ALA A 83 2.85 -4.43 5.32
N LEU A 84 3.34 -5.24 6.27
CA LEU A 84 2.74 -5.39 7.60
C LEU A 84 2.73 -4.06 8.37
N ILE A 85 3.82 -3.29 8.28
CA ILE A 85 3.93 -1.98 8.92
C ILE A 85 2.99 -0.96 8.29
N TYR A 86 2.87 -0.94 6.96
CA TYR A 86 1.88 -0.08 6.28
C TYR A 86 0.45 -0.47 6.64
N GLN A 87 0.16 -1.76 6.84
CA GLN A 87 -1.15 -2.21 7.33
C GLN A 87 -1.44 -1.71 8.74
N TYR A 88 -0.45 -1.70 9.63
CA TYR A 88 -0.58 -1.10 10.97
C TYR A 88 -0.96 0.38 10.90
N PHE A 89 -0.17 1.18 10.18
CA PHE A 89 -0.44 2.61 10.06
C PHE A 89 -1.76 2.90 9.35
N GLY A 90 -2.08 2.12 8.30
CA GLY A 90 -3.34 2.23 7.58
C GLY A 90 -4.54 1.97 8.50
N TYR A 91 -4.48 0.93 9.34
CA TYR A 91 -5.54 0.62 10.29
C TYR A 91 -5.72 1.71 11.36
N GLU A 92 -4.62 2.19 11.94
CA GLU A 92 -4.64 3.27 12.94
C GLU A 92 -5.17 4.60 12.37
N LEU A 93 -4.83 4.91 11.12
CA LEU A 93 -5.37 6.06 10.40
C LEU A 93 -6.85 5.87 10.11
N SER A 94 -7.27 4.69 9.64
CA SER A 94 -8.67 4.41 9.34
C SER A 94 -9.55 4.57 10.57
N LYS A 95 -9.15 4.03 11.74
CA LYS A 95 -9.91 4.21 12.99
C LYS A 95 -10.14 5.68 13.33
N ARG A 96 -9.10 6.50 13.22
CA ARG A 96 -9.20 7.95 13.48
C ARG A 96 -10.02 8.65 12.41
N TYR A 97 -9.89 8.24 11.15
CA TYR A 97 -10.64 8.80 10.04
C TYR A 97 -12.13 8.55 10.21
N GLU A 98 -12.54 7.36 10.64
CA GLU A 98 -13.95 7.06 10.95
C GLU A 98 -14.52 8.02 11.99
N THR A 99 -13.82 8.23 13.11
CA THR A 99 -14.21 9.19 14.14
C THR A 99 -14.23 10.63 13.61
N TYR A 100 -13.25 11.00 12.79
CA TYR A 100 -13.13 12.35 12.24
C TYR A 100 -14.28 12.72 11.30
N VAL A 101 -14.75 11.78 10.48
CA VAL A 101 -15.83 12.07 9.53
C VAL A 101 -17.22 11.80 10.09
N GLU A 102 -17.35 11.11 11.22
CA GLU A 102 -18.65 10.73 11.80
C GLU A 102 -19.62 11.92 11.88
N GLY A 103 -20.86 11.72 11.39
CA GLY A 103 -21.88 12.77 11.35
C GLY A 103 -21.70 13.85 10.27
N THR A 104 -20.56 13.91 9.58
CA THR A 104 -20.32 14.90 8.51
C THR A 104 -20.95 14.48 7.17
N PRO A 105 -21.10 15.40 6.19
CA PRO A 105 -21.50 15.04 4.83
C PRO A 105 -20.56 14.03 4.16
N VAL A 106 -19.25 14.09 4.47
CA VAL A 106 -18.25 13.14 3.94
C VAL A 106 -18.57 11.73 4.39
N ASP A 107 -19.05 11.56 5.63
CA ASP A 107 -19.43 10.23 6.10
C ASP A 107 -20.50 9.62 5.20
N LYS A 108 -21.55 10.38 4.87
CA LYS A 108 -22.68 9.91 4.06
C LYS A 108 -22.28 9.59 2.61
N ILE A 109 -21.36 10.36 2.03
CA ILE A 109 -21.04 10.31 0.60
C ILE A 109 -19.86 9.36 0.30
N SER A 110 -18.85 9.33 1.16
CA SER A 110 -17.63 8.53 0.93
C SER A 110 -17.82 7.10 1.42
N VAL A 111 -18.21 6.23 0.49
CA VAL A 111 -18.55 4.82 0.76
C VAL A 111 -17.37 3.85 0.62
N ALA A 112 -16.37 4.17 -0.20
CA ALA A 112 -15.27 3.25 -0.50
C ALA A 112 -14.15 3.30 0.55
N TYR A 113 -13.50 2.15 0.78
CA TYR A 113 -12.32 2.01 1.66
C TYR A 113 -12.52 2.48 3.11
N ARG A 114 -13.76 2.43 3.61
CA ARG A 114 -14.12 2.79 4.98
C ARG A 114 -14.03 1.56 5.88
N LEU A 115 -13.53 1.74 7.09
CA LEU A 115 -13.40 0.65 8.06
C LEU A 115 -14.78 0.21 8.58
N ASN A 116 -15.68 1.17 8.83
CA ASN A 116 -17.00 0.89 9.41
C ASN A 116 -18.12 0.82 8.36
N LYS A 117 -17.83 1.11 7.07
CA LYS A 117 -18.84 0.99 5.99
C LYS A 117 -18.54 -0.22 5.12
N HIS A 118 -19.10 -1.36 5.51
CA HIS A 118 -19.07 -2.59 4.72
C HIS A 118 -20.22 -2.63 3.70
N ILE A 119 -20.36 -1.57 2.90
CA ILE A 119 -21.43 -1.46 1.90
C ILE A 119 -20.89 -1.92 0.55
N SER A 120 -21.65 -2.77 -0.13
CA SER A 120 -21.29 -3.25 -1.46
C SER A 120 -21.51 -2.18 -2.53
N ASN A 121 -20.73 -2.24 -3.63
CA ASN A 121 -20.94 -1.37 -4.79
C ASN A 121 -22.35 -1.50 -5.38
N ILE A 122 -22.99 -2.67 -5.25
CA ILE A 122 -24.35 -2.92 -5.73
C ILE A 122 -25.36 -2.11 -4.90
N THR A 123 -25.21 -2.15 -3.57
CA THR A 123 -26.07 -1.42 -2.64
C THR A 123 -25.97 0.08 -2.87
N VAL A 124 -24.75 0.61 -3.04
CA VAL A 124 -24.54 2.03 -3.34
C VAL A 124 -25.16 2.39 -4.69
N ALA A 125 -24.94 1.58 -5.73
CA ALA A 125 -25.51 1.84 -7.05
C ALA A 125 -27.04 1.86 -7.03
N LYS A 126 -27.67 0.92 -6.31
CA LYS A 126 -29.12 0.93 -6.11
C LYS A 126 -29.59 2.22 -5.45
N GLY A 127 -28.96 2.66 -4.38
CA GLY A 127 -29.34 3.92 -3.70
C GLY A 127 -29.26 5.14 -4.61
N VAL A 128 -28.23 5.22 -5.46
CA VAL A 128 -28.08 6.28 -6.46
C VAL A 128 -29.17 6.19 -7.54
N ILE A 129 -29.46 5.00 -8.05
CA ILE A 129 -30.51 4.78 -9.06
C ILE A 129 -31.89 5.14 -8.49
N ASP A 130 -32.22 4.65 -7.30
CA ASP A 130 -33.48 4.92 -6.62
C ASP A 130 -33.67 6.43 -6.42
N PHE A 131 -32.61 7.14 -5.97
CA PHE A 131 -32.62 8.59 -5.83
C PHE A 131 -32.88 9.29 -7.17
N ILE A 132 -32.23 8.88 -8.25
CA ILE A 132 -32.44 9.45 -9.59
C ILE A 132 -33.88 9.22 -10.06
N THR A 133 -34.41 8.00 -9.89
CA THR A 133 -35.75 7.63 -10.37
C THR A 133 -36.88 8.29 -9.59
N SER A 134 -36.63 8.79 -8.37
CA SER A 134 -37.63 9.50 -7.59
C SER A 134 -37.71 11.00 -7.91
N GLN A 135 -36.80 11.53 -8.73
CA GLN A 135 -36.85 12.93 -9.16
C GLN A 135 -37.66 13.09 -10.44
N GLU A 136 -38.53 14.11 -10.51
CA GLU A 136 -39.23 14.46 -11.76
C GLU A 136 -38.24 14.93 -12.84
N LYS A 137 -37.24 15.73 -12.43
CA LYS A 137 -36.15 16.24 -13.27
C LYS A 137 -34.87 16.31 -12.43
N CYS A 138 -33.75 15.84 -12.97
CA CYS A 138 -32.45 15.96 -12.30
C CYS A 138 -31.30 16.14 -13.29
N TRP A 139 -30.18 16.67 -12.79
CA TRP A 139 -28.91 16.74 -13.51
C TRP A 139 -27.92 15.73 -12.93
N ILE A 140 -27.25 14.97 -13.80
CA ILE A 140 -26.20 14.04 -13.42
C ILE A 140 -24.85 14.61 -13.87
N ILE A 141 -24.02 14.98 -12.90
CA ILE A 141 -22.66 15.46 -13.14
C ILE A 141 -21.70 14.31 -12.88
N LYS A 142 -20.88 13.97 -13.87
CA LYS A 142 -19.86 12.92 -13.77
C LYS A 142 -18.47 13.50 -13.88
N GLY A 143 -17.64 13.26 -12.87
CA GLY A 143 -16.20 13.53 -12.88
C GLY A 143 -15.38 12.24 -12.72
N ASP A 144 -14.13 12.27 -13.17
CA ASP A 144 -13.14 11.23 -12.89
C ASP A 144 -11.77 11.88 -12.67
N PHE A 145 -10.99 11.33 -11.74
CA PHE A 145 -9.64 11.80 -11.46
C PHE A 145 -8.64 11.03 -12.31
N LYS A 146 -7.90 11.75 -13.16
CA LYS A 146 -6.80 11.16 -13.92
C LYS A 146 -5.57 11.03 -13.02
N HIS A 147 -5.05 9.81 -12.87
CA HIS A 147 -3.78 9.53 -12.16
C HIS A 147 -3.75 10.10 -10.72
N PHE A 148 -4.81 9.90 -9.93
CA PHE A 148 -4.95 10.48 -8.58
C PHE A 148 -3.71 10.29 -7.70
N PHE A 149 -3.25 9.05 -7.54
CA PHE A 149 -2.10 8.75 -6.68
C PHE A 149 -0.77 9.25 -7.26
N ASP A 150 -0.62 9.28 -8.58
CA ASP A 150 0.62 9.73 -9.22
C ASP A 150 0.79 11.25 -9.12
N ASN A 151 -0.32 12.00 -8.94
CA ASN A 151 -0.36 13.46 -8.89
C ASN A 151 -0.77 14.02 -7.52
N LEU A 152 -0.80 13.19 -6.48
CA LEU A 152 -1.26 13.60 -5.16
C LEU A 152 -0.29 14.62 -4.56
N ASN A 153 -0.78 15.80 -4.16
CA ASN A 153 0.07 16.82 -3.55
C ASN A 153 0.53 16.36 -2.15
N HIS A 154 1.80 16.00 -2.02
CA HIS A 154 2.40 15.52 -0.78
C HIS A 154 2.33 16.53 0.39
N LYS A 155 2.30 17.84 0.11
CA LYS A 155 2.11 18.86 1.16
C LYS A 155 0.71 18.76 1.77
N VAL A 156 -0.31 18.62 0.90
CA VAL A 156 -1.71 18.44 1.33
C VAL A 156 -1.89 17.11 2.05
N LEU A 157 -1.35 16.01 1.51
CA LEU A 157 -1.43 14.72 2.19
C LEU A 157 -0.85 14.80 3.61
N LYS A 158 0.34 15.39 3.75
CA LYS A 158 0.99 15.52 5.05
C LYS A 158 0.17 16.38 6.02
N SER A 159 -0.36 17.52 5.57
CA SER A 159 -1.15 18.41 6.43
C SER A 159 -2.45 17.74 6.89
N GLN A 160 -3.12 17.00 6.01
CA GLN A 160 -4.36 16.28 6.34
C GLN A 160 -4.09 15.15 7.34
N VAL A 161 -3.00 14.39 7.17
CA VAL A 161 -2.62 13.35 8.14
C VAL A 161 -2.22 13.94 9.49
N GLN A 162 -1.53 15.08 9.50
CA GLN A 162 -1.22 15.82 10.73
C GLN A 162 -2.48 16.29 11.45
N GLN A 163 -3.43 16.86 10.71
CA GLN A 163 -4.72 17.29 11.25
C GLN A 163 -5.50 16.12 11.84
N LEU A 164 -5.49 14.97 11.17
CA LEU A 164 -6.20 13.78 11.64
C LEU A 164 -5.59 13.18 12.92
N LEU A 165 -4.26 13.22 13.04
CA LEU A 165 -3.54 12.59 14.14
C LEU A 165 -3.35 13.51 15.35
N CYS A 166 -3.36 14.83 15.17
CA CYS A 166 -3.05 15.81 16.21
C CYS A 166 -1.77 15.42 16.98
N ASN A 167 -1.89 15.19 18.29
CA ASN A 167 -0.77 14.84 19.17
C ASN A 167 -0.18 13.44 18.90
N ALA A 168 -0.90 12.57 18.17
CA ALA A 168 -0.38 11.26 17.77
C ALA A 168 0.52 11.31 16.52
N TYR A 169 0.71 12.48 15.90
CA TYR A 169 1.61 12.63 14.76
C TYR A 169 3.07 12.67 15.21
N ASP A 170 3.72 11.51 15.21
CA ASP A 170 5.08 11.31 15.73
C ASP A 170 6.13 11.08 14.62
N LEU A 171 7.38 10.82 15.05
CA LEU A 171 8.49 10.46 14.16
C LEU A 171 8.20 9.20 13.32
N SER A 172 7.45 8.25 13.87
CA SER A 172 7.07 7.02 13.20
C SER A 172 6.19 7.31 11.98
N TYR A 173 5.16 8.14 12.13
CA TYR A 173 4.32 8.60 11.03
C TYR A 173 5.10 9.43 10.01
N ILE A 174 6.00 10.32 10.46
CA ILE A 174 6.84 11.10 9.55
C ILE A 174 7.69 10.18 8.67
N LYS A 175 8.30 9.14 9.27
CA LYS A 175 9.15 8.19 8.55
C LYS A 175 8.35 7.33 7.57
N MET A 176 7.20 6.83 8.00
CA MET A 176 6.28 6.06 7.16
C MET A 176 5.78 6.89 5.97
N LEU A 177 5.31 8.12 6.19
CA LEU A 177 4.85 8.97 5.10
C LEU A 177 5.98 9.25 4.10
N LYS A 178 7.20 9.52 4.60
CA LYS A 178 8.38 9.69 3.72
C LYS A 178 8.68 8.43 2.91
N SER A 179 8.49 7.22 3.47
CA SER A 179 8.78 5.97 2.77
C SER A 179 7.79 5.66 1.65
N ILE A 180 6.55 6.16 1.71
CA ILE A 180 5.56 6.02 0.65
C ILE A 180 5.52 7.22 -0.32
N MET A 181 5.90 8.41 0.12
CA MET A 181 5.93 9.61 -0.75
C MET A 181 7.19 9.67 -1.60
N ASN A 182 8.35 9.37 -1.01
CA ASN A 182 9.66 9.50 -1.66
C ASN A 182 10.32 8.14 -1.90
N TYR A 183 9.50 7.13 -2.22
CA TYR A 183 10.00 5.77 -2.40
C TYR A 183 10.92 5.68 -3.62
N ARG A 184 11.86 4.74 -3.56
CA ARG A 184 12.64 4.30 -4.70
C ARG A 184 12.22 2.89 -5.07
N PHE A 185 12.30 2.56 -6.33
CA PHE A 185 11.96 1.22 -6.80
C PHE A 185 12.92 0.73 -7.88
N VAL A 186 12.90 -0.57 -8.12
CA VAL A 186 13.47 -1.18 -9.33
C VAL A 186 12.38 -2.00 -10.00
N THR A 187 12.32 -2.03 -11.34
CA THR A 187 11.36 -2.92 -12.00
C THR A 187 11.86 -4.36 -11.87
N LYS A 188 10.94 -5.33 -11.77
CA LYS A 188 11.31 -6.76 -11.71
C LYS A 188 12.27 -7.13 -12.84
N LYS A 189 11.93 -6.77 -14.09
CA LYS A 189 12.76 -7.04 -15.27
C LYS A 189 14.16 -6.43 -15.16
N THR A 190 14.26 -5.18 -14.69
CA THR A 190 15.55 -4.50 -14.50
C THR A 190 16.37 -5.17 -13.40
N LEU A 191 15.74 -5.54 -12.28
CA LEU A 191 16.40 -6.20 -11.16
C LEU A 191 16.98 -7.55 -11.57
N GLU A 192 16.18 -8.40 -12.22
CA GLU A 192 16.62 -9.72 -12.71
C GLU A 192 17.81 -9.57 -13.67
N LYS A 193 17.75 -8.60 -14.60
CA LYS A 193 18.86 -8.30 -15.50
C LYS A 193 20.14 -7.88 -14.75
N GLN A 194 20.02 -6.99 -13.77
CA GLN A 194 21.15 -6.52 -12.97
C GLN A 194 21.84 -7.66 -12.22
N LEU A 195 21.05 -8.54 -11.58
CA LEU A 195 21.58 -9.70 -10.85
C LEU A 195 22.24 -10.72 -11.79
N MET A 196 21.64 -11.00 -12.96
CA MET A 196 22.25 -11.88 -13.96
C MET A 196 23.59 -11.32 -14.45
N CYS A 197 23.68 -10.03 -14.76
CA CYS A 197 24.93 -9.38 -15.19
C CYS A 197 26.02 -9.46 -14.12
N ALA A 198 25.65 -9.37 -12.85
CA ALA A 198 26.56 -9.52 -11.72
C ALA A 198 26.86 -10.98 -11.33
N LYS A 199 26.33 -11.97 -12.07
CA LYS A 199 26.46 -13.41 -11.79
C LYS A 199 26.01 -13.79 -10.38
N ILE A 200 24.94 -13.15 -9.90
CA ILE A 200 24.31 -13.47 -8.62
C ILE A 200 23.17 -14.43 -8.88
N ASP A 201 23.16 -15.57 -8.20
CA ASP A 201 22.07 -16.53 -8.27
C ASP A 201 20.79 -15.98 -7.61
N PHE A 202 19.66 -16.11 -8.31
CA PHE A 202 18.34 -15.77 -7.79
C PHE A 202 17.25 -16.63 -8.47
N PRO A 203 16.07 -16.79 -7.86
CA PRO A 203 15.72 -16.37 -6.51
C PRO A 203 16.29 -17.32 -5.44
N TYR A 204 16.62 -16.77 -4.28
CA TYR A 204 16.88 -17.56 -3.09
C TYR A 204 15.60 -18.21 -2.62
N THR A 205 15.69 -19.47 -2.17
CA THR A 205 14.52 -20.23 -1.69
C THR A 205 14.71 -20.66 -0.24
N LYS A 206 13.68 -20.44 0.59
CA LYS A 206 13.66 -20.87 1.99
C LYS A 206 12.28 -21.41 2.35
N MET A 207 12.19 -22.72 2.62
CA MET A 207 10.94 -23.40 2.98
C MET A 207 9.79 -23.07 2.01
N GLY A 208 10.03 -23.22 0.70
CA GLY A 208 9.06 -22.96 -0.35
C GLY A 208 8.83 -21.48 -0.72
N ASN A 209 9.38 -20.54 0.06
CA ASN A 209 9.26 -19.10 -0.24
C ASN A 209 10.48 -18.58 -1.01
N LYS A 210 10.28 -17.54 -1.81
CA LYS A 210 11.30 -16.96 -2.71
C LYS A 210 11.61 -15.51 -2.36
N ALA A 211 12.89 -15.13 -2.45
CA ALA A 211 13.36 -13.74 -2.35
C ALA A 211 14.51 -13.47 -3.32
N TYR A 212 14.72 -12.21 -3.71
CA TYR A 212 15.85 -11.79 -4.55
C TYR A 212 17.17 -11.70 -3.77
N THR A 213 17.11 -11.59 -2.44
CA THR A 213 18.30 -11.61 -1.58
C THR A 213 18.12 -12.62 -0.47
N ASN A 214 19.22 -13.25 -0.05
CA ASN A 214 19.22 -14.22 1.03
C ASN A 214 18.95 -13.54 2.39
N ASN A 215 19.40 -12.30 2.56
CA ASN A 215 19.17 -11.49 3.75
C ASN A 215 19.39 -9.99 3.47
N LEU A 216 18.98 -9.15 4.42
CA LEU A 216 19.08 -7.69 4.28
C LEU A 216 20.51 -7.15 4.25
N ARG A 217 21.51 -7.90 4.78
CA ARG A 217 22.92 -7.52 4.68
C ARG A 217 23.37 -7.60 3.22
N GLN A 218 23.07 -8.70 2.55
CA GLN A 218 23.36 -8.87 1.12
C GLN A 218 22.69 -7.76 0.30
N LEU A 219 21.42 -7.44 0.55
CA LEU A 219 20.75 -6.31 -0.13
C LEU A 219 21.54 -5.00 0.05
N GLY A 220 21.98 -4.71 1.28
CA GLY A 220 22.78 -3.53 1.59
C GLY A 220 24.09 -3.49 0.80
N ASP A 221 24.78 -4.62 0.68
CA ASP A 221 26.05 -4.71 -0.05
C ASP A 221 25.84 -4.53 -1.56
N LEU A 222 24.80 -5.14 -2.14
CA LEU A 222 24.45 -4.99 -3.55
C LEU A 222 24.08 -3.55 -3.93
N LEU A 223 23.43 -2.81 -3.03
CA LEU A 223 23.12 -1.40 -3.22
C LEU A 223 24.39 -0.53 -3.12
N LYS A 224 25.28 -0.80 -2.16
CA LYS A 224 26.53 -0.06 -1.97
C LYS A 224 27.51 -0.26 -3.13
N GLN A 225 27.58 -1.47 -3.67
CA GLN A 225 28.44 -1.83 -4.80
C GLN A 225 27.87 -1.36 -6.15
N GLY A 226 26.67 -0.77 -6.19
CA GLY A 226 26.05 -0.32 -7.43
C GLY A 226 25.56 -1.44 -8.34
N VAL A 227 25.46 -2.68 -7.83
CA VAL A 227 24.91 -3.82 -8.57
C VAL A 227 23.42 -3.61 -8.80
N ILE A 228 22.68 -3.28 -7.74
CA ILE A 228 21.26 -2.93 -7.84
C ILE A 228 21.13 -1.41 -7.96
N ASN A 229 20.65 -0.94 -9.11
CA ASN A 229 20.38 0.48 -9.34
C ASN A 229 18.88 0.74 -9.25
N LEU A 230 18.50 1.56 -8.28
CA LEU A 230 17.12 1.97 -8.03
C LEU A 230 16.80 3.27 -8.77
N SER A 231 15.52 3.51 -9.03
CA SER A 231 15.00 4.77 -9.57
C SER A 231 15.44 5.99 -8.74
N PRO A 232 15.36 7.20 -9.31
CA PRO A 232 15.28 8.42 -8.51
C PRO A 232 14.14 8.32 -7.47
N LYS A 233 14.20 9.18 -6.45
CA LYS A 233 13.06 9.35 -5.55
C LYS A 233 11.86 9.85 -6.35
N ASN A 234 10.71 9.24 -6.10
CA ASN A 234 9.43 9.74 -6.59
C ASN A 234 9.09 11.11 -5.98
#